data_AF-A0A0U3NQ91-F1
#
_entry.id   AF-A0A0U3NQ91-F1
#
_cell.length_a   1.000
_cell.length_b   1.000
_cell.length_c   1.000
_cell.angle_alpha   90.00
_cell.angle_beta   90.00
_cell.angle_gamma   90.00
#
_symmetry.space_group_name_H-M   'P 1'
#
loop_
_entity.id
_entity.type
_entity.pdbx_description
1 polymer ?
#
loop_
_entity_poly.entity_id
_entity_poly.type
_entity_poly.pdbx_seq_one_letter_code
_entity_poly.pdbx_strand_id
1 'polypeptide(L)'
;MIIFYKKNNLDHLRLGLAISKKIIKKAVERNKIKRIIREILRKQDIKINYDLVIILSKNFSVKNIYYKKIEESIIFLLSKIYKDTNEKNHN
;
A
#
# COMPACT_ATOMS: atom_id res chain seq x y z
N MET A 1 1.73 4.95 -7.78
CA MET A 1 1.26 4.71 -6.40
C MET A 1 2.30 5.32 -5.47
N ILE A 2 1.87 6.00 -4.41
CA ILE A 2 2.78 6.58 -3.42
C ILE A 2 2.49 5.90 -2.09
N ILE A 3 3.53 5.56 -1.33
CA ILE A 3 3.41 5.00 0.01
C ILE A 3 4.20 5.90 0.96
N PHE A 4 3.53 6.33 2.03
CA PHE A 4 4.16 6.90 3.20
C PHE A 4 4.17 5.86 4.30
N TYR A 5 5.26 5.81 5.06
CA TYR A 5 5.41 4.87 6.16
C TYR A 5 6.05 5.57 7.36
N LYS A 6 5.60 5.22 8.55
CA LYS A 6 6.18 5.69 9.81
C LYS A 6 6.16 4.57 10.84
N LYS A 7 7.25 4.37 11.57
CA LYS A 7 7.27 3.41 12.69
C LYS A 7 6.26 3.85 13.74
N ASN A 8 5.45 2.92 14.20
CA ASN A 8 4.51 3.10 15.29
C ASN A 8 4.93 2.22 16.48
N ASN A 9 4.33 2.49 17.64
CA ASN A 9 4.61 1.74 18.88
C ASN A 9 3.50 0.71 19.16
N LEU A 10 2.85 0.19 18.12
CA LEU A 10 1.76 -0.79 18.23
C LEU A 10 2.24 -2.13 17.70
N ASP A 11 1.71 -3.23 18.22
CA ASP A 11 2.08 -4.58 17.79
C ASP A 11 1.45 -5.00 16.45
N HIS A 12 0.92 -4.03 15.70
CA HIS A 12 0.27 -4.28 14.42
C HIS A 12 0.47 -3.13 13.43
N LEU A 13 0.39 -3.51 12.16
CA LEU A 13 0.37 -2.60 11.03
C LEU A 13 -0.96 -1.82 10.98
N ARG A 14 -0.90 -0.50 10.82
CA ARG A 14 -2.09 0.31 10.47
C ARG A 14 -2.03 0.75 9.01
N LEU A 15 -3.14 0.59 8.31
CA LEU A 15 -3.25 0.91 6.89
C LEU A 15 -4.26 2.03 6.60
N GLY A 16 -3.77 3.15 6.07
CA GLY A 16 -4.55 4.20 5.43
C GLY A 16 -4.59 4.04 3.91
N LEU A 17 -5.78 4.14 3.32
CA LEU A 17 -5.97 4.05 1.86
C LEU A 17 -6.68 5.28 1.30
N ALA A 18 -5.99 6.04 0.46
CA ALA A 18 -6.54 7.18 -0.28
C ALA A 18 -6.56 6.90 -1.79
N ILE A 19 -7.75 6.92 -2.39
CA ILE A 19 -7.92 6.73 -3.84
C ILE A 19 -8.58 7.97 -4.42
N SER A 20 -7.89 8.66 -5.33
CA SER A 20 -8.39 9.90 -5.90
C SER A 20 -9.60 9.68 -6.81
N LYS A 21 -10.64 10.51 -6.67
CA LYS A 21 -11.80 10.53 -7.59
C LYS A 21 -11.40 10.87 -9.04
N LYS A 22 -10.25 11.52 -9.23
CA LYS A 22 -9.73 11.90 -10.56
C LYS A 22 -9.31 10.68 -11.39
N ILE A 23 -8.88 9.60 -10.73
CA ILE A 23 -8.50 8.35 -11.42
C ILE A 23 -9.67 7.38 -11.54
N ILE A 24 -10.47 7.23 -10.48
CA ILE A 24 -11.57 6.28 -10.43
C ILE A 24 -12.81 7.04 -9.99
N LYS A 25 -13.70 7.30 -10.95
CA LYS A 25 -14.91 8.09 -10.75
C LYS A 25 -15.95 7.35 -9.90
N LYS A 26 -16.12 6.04 -10.12
CA LYS A 26 -17.11 5.23 -9.40
C LYS A 26 -16.65 4.89 -7.98
N ALA A 27 -17.48 5.19 -6.98
CA ALA A 27 -17.19 4.86 -5.58
C ALA A 27 -17.03 3.35 -5.36
N VAL A 28 -17.85 2.55 -6.05
CA VAL A 28 -17.82 1.08 -5.98
C VAL A 28 -16.46 0.53 -6.43
N GLU A 29 -15.92 1.05 -7.55
CA GLU A 29 -14.59 0.64 -8.04
C GLU A 29 -13.47 1.05 -7.08
N ARG A 30 -13.55 2.25 -6.48
CA ARG A 30 -12.61 2.65 -5.42
C ARG A 30 -12.66 1.69 -4.24
N ASN A 31 -13.85 1.33 -3.78
CA ASN A 31 -14.02 0.41 -2.65
C ASN A 31 -13.54 -1.01 -2.97
N LYS A 32 -13.74 -1.48 -4.22
CA LYS A 32 -13.19 -2.74 -4.70
C LYS A 32 -11.66 -2.74 -4.62
N ILE A 33 -11.01 -1.66 -5.08
CA ILE A 33 -9.55 -1.54 -5.00
C ILE A 33 -9.08 -1.47 -3.55
N LYS A 34 -9.77 -0.71 -2.68
CA LYS A 34 -9.44 -0.70 -1.24
C LYS A 34 -9.52 -2.10 -0.63
N ARG A 35 -10.51 -2.91 -1.01
CA ARG A 35 -10.64 -4.31 -0.55
C ARG A 35 -9.49 -5.17 -1.05
N ILE A 36 -9.15 -5.07 -2.33
CA ILE A 36 -8.02 -5.82 -2.93
C ILE A 36 -6.72 -5.52 -2.20
N ILE A 37 -6.40 -4.25 -1.98
CA ILE A 37 -5.18 -3.83 -1.32
C ILE A 37 -5.12 -4.37 0.13
N ARG A 38 -6.25 -4.32 0.85
CA ARG A 38 -6.34 -4.89 2.20
C ARG A 38 -6.11 -6.39 2.22
N GLU A 39 -6.70 -7.14 1.28
CA GLU A 39 -6.51 -8.60 1.21
C GLU A 39 -5.07 -8.97 0.86
N ILE A 40 -4.44 -8.24 -0.06
CA ILE A 40 -3.01 -8.44 -0.38
C ILE A 40 -2.17 -8.24 0.88
N LEU A 41 -2.36 -7.13 1.60
CA LEU A 41 -1.60 -6.83 2.81
C LEU A 41 -1.89 -7.80 3.96
N ARG A 42 -3.14 -8.28 4.10
CA ARG A 42 -3.52 -9.27 5.11
C ARG A 42 -2.86 -10.62 4.88
N LYS A 43 -2.59 -10.99 3.63
CA LYS A 43 -1.90 -12.24 3.26
C LYS A 43 -0.40 -12.16 3.46
N GLN A 44 0.17 -10.96 3.48
CA GLN A 44 1.58 -10.78 3.79
C GLN A 44 1.73 -10.86 5.32
N ASP A 45 2.62 -11.71 5.82
CA ASP A 45 2.96 -11.79 7.25
C ASP A 45 3.81 -10.57 7.67
N ILE A 46 3.19 -9.40 7.65
CA ILE A 46 3.83 -8.11 7.88
C ILE A 46 4.00 -7.92 9.40
N LYS A 47 5.06 -8.51 9.96
CA LYS A 47 5.49 -8.32 11.37
C LYS A 47 6.14 -6.96 11.61
N ILE A 48 5.55 -5.89 11.08
CA ILE A 48 6.13 -4.55 11.17
C ILE A 48 5.12 -3.57 11.78
N ASN A 49 5.58 -2.92 12.86
CA ASN A 49 4.86 -1.93 13.65
C ASN A 49 4.91 -0.58 12.92
N TYR A 50 4.19 -0.45 11.80
CA TYR A 50 4.22 0.75 10.96
C TYR A 50 2.81 1.26 10.62
N ASP A 51 2.72 2.58 10.52
CA ASP A 51 1.61 3.26 9.89
C ASP A 51 1.93 3.41 8.40
N LEU A 52 1.18 2.70 7.56
CA LEU A 52 1.28 2.78 6.10
C LEU A 52 0.13 3.59 5.53
N VAL A 53 0.44 4.62 4.74
CA VAL A 53 -0.56 5.37 3.97
C VAL A 53 -0.28 5.19 2.49
N ILE A 54 -1.17 4.48 1.80
CA ILE A 54 -1.08 4.24 0.36
C ILE A 54 -2.03 5.19 -0.38
N ILE A 55 -1.46 5.95 -1.30
CA ILE A 55 -2.18 6.91 -2.13
C ILE A 55 -2.14 6.47 -3.59
N LEU A 56 -3.31 6.23 -4.16
CA LEU A 56 -3.52 6.01 -5.59
C LEU A 56 -3.97 7.33 -6.22
N SER A 57 -3.07 7.93 -7.00
CA SER A 57 -3.23 9.21 -7.70
C SER A 57 -2.97 9.08 -9.21
N LYS A 58 -3.04 10.19 -9.97
CA LYS A 58 -2.96 10.21 -11.45
C LYS A 58 -1.73 9.50 -12.02
N ASN A 59 -0.66 9.39 -11.24
CA ASN A 59 0.59 8.76 -11.66
C ASN A 59 0.49 7.23 -11.70
N PHE A 60 -0.63 6.66 -11.28
CA PHE A 60 -0.93 5.24 -11.45
C PHE A 60 -1.79 5.07 -12.71
N SER A 61 -1.23 4.46 -13.75
CA SER A 61 -1.93 4.27 -15.02
C SER A 61 -3.18 3.42 -14.82
N VAL A 62 -4.34 4.09 -14.87
CA VAL A 62 -5.65 3.54 -14.52
C VAL A 62 -6.20 2.64 -15.62
N LYS A 63 -5.68 2.76 -16.85
CA LYS A 63 -6.25 2.14 -18.05
C LYS A 63 -6.35 0.61 -17.96
N ASN A 64 -5.61 -0.03 -17.04
CA ASN A 64 -5.70 -1.46 -16.75
C ASN A 64 -5.27 -1.75 -15.30
N ILE A 65 -6.09 -1.33 -14.32
CA ILE A 65 -5.91 -1.71 -12.91
C ILE A 65 -6.35 -3.16 -12.73
N TYR A 66 -5.51 -4.10 -13.13
CA TYR A 66 -5.68 -5.52 -12.80
C TYR A 66 -5.16 -5.80 -11.39
N TYR A 67 -5.82 -6.74 -10.70
CA TYR A 67 -5.43 -7.21 -9.36
C TYR A 67 -3.92 -7.47 -9.26
N LYS A 68 -3.39 -8.23 -10.23
CA LYS A 68 -1.98 -8.62 -10.32
C LYS A 68 -1.03 -7.42 -10.34
N LYS A 69 -1.36 -6.36 -11.08
CA LYS A 69 -0.50 -5.16 -11.18
C LYS A 69 -0.48 -4.33 -9.89
N ILE A 70 -1.60 -4.29 -9.17
CA ILE A 70 -1.66 -3.68 -7.84
C ILE A 70 -0.79 -4.47 -6.87
N GLU A 71 -0.94 -5.79 -6.87
CA GLU A 71 -0.19 -6.70 -6.01
C GLU A 71 1.32 -6.58 -6.23
N GLU A 72 1.78 -6.66 -7.49
CA GLU A 72 3.18 -6.45 -7.86
C GLU A 72 3.70 -5.08 -7.36
N SER A 73 2.91 -4.02 -7.53
CA SER A 73 3.31 -2.68 -7.08
C SER A 73 3.40 -2.57 -5.55
N ILE A 74 2.51 -3.25 -4.82
CA ILE A 74 2.53 -3.26 -3.34
C ILE A 74 3.73 -4.06 -2.86
N ILE A 75 3.94 -5.26 -3.37
CA ILE A 75 5.05 -6.13 -2.99
C ILE A 75 6.38 -5.42 -3.26
N PHE A 76 6.52 -4.79 -4.42
CA PHE A 76 7.72 -4.01 -4.75
C PHE A 76 7.99 -2.91 -3.70
N LEU A 77 6.97 -2.12 -3.35
CA LEU A 77 7.16 -1.04 -2.38
C LEU A 77 7.40 -1.56 -0.95
N LEU A 78 6.74 -2.65 -0.54
CA LEU A 78 7.01 -3.30 0.75
C LEU A 78 8.45 -3.77 0.82
N SER A 79 8.97 -4.43 -0.22
CA SER A 79 10.37 -4.88 -0.25
C SER A 79 11.36 -3.73 -0.11
N LYS A 80 11.03 -2.55 -0.64
CA LYS A 80 11.83 -1.35 -0.45
C LYS A 80 11.79 -0.86 1.00
N ILE A 81 10.61 -0.84 1.62
CA ILE A 81 10.46 -0.47 3.03
C ILE A 81 11.28 -1.43 3.92
N TYR A 82 11.20 -2.75 3.68
CA TYR A 82 11.98 -3.73 4.44
C TYR A 82 13.49 -3.50 4.34
N LYS A 83 14.00 -3.15 3.14
CA LYS A 83 15.41 -2.78 2.96
C LYS A 83 15.78 -1.51 3.74
N ASP A 84 15.00 -0.45 3.58
CA ASP A 84 15.20 0.82 4.29
C ASP A 84 15.17 0.64 5.82
N THR A 85 14.36 -0.29 6.34
CA THR A 85 14.30 -0.58 7.78
C THR A 85 15.49 -1.39 8.28
N ASN A 86 16.00 -2.32 7.49
CA ASN A 86 17.15 -3.13 7.88
C ASN A 86 18.45 -2.31 7.89
N GLU A 87 18.59 -1.37 6.95
CA GLU A 87 19.74 -0.45 6.89
C GLU A 87 19.76 0.54 8.08
N LYS A 88 18.59 0.96 8.59
CA LYS A 88 18.49 1.87 9.74
C LYS A 88 18.71 1.22 11.11
N ASN A 89 18.67 -0.11 11.19
CA ASN A 89 18.94 -0.84 12.44
C ASN A 89 20.44 -1.21 12.61
N HIS A 90 21.29 -0.87 11.64
CA HIS A 90 22.74 -1.16 11.67
C HIS A 90 23.62 0.09 11.89
N ASN A 91 23.01 1.25 12.15
CA ASN A 91 23.64 2.50 12.61
C ASN A 91 23.01 2.91 13.94
#